data_AF-A0AAD3CMW0-F1
#
_entry.id   AF-A0AAD3CMW0-F1
#
_cell.length_a   1.000
_cell.length_b   1.000
_cell.length_c   1.000
_cell.angle_alpha   90.00
_cell.angle_beta   90.00
_cell.angle_gamma   90.00
#
_symmetry.space_group_name_H-M   'P 1'
#
loop_
_entity.id
_entity.type
_entity.pdbx_description
1 polymer ?
#
loop_
_entity_poly.entity_id
_entity_poly.type
_entity_poly.pdbx_seq_one_letter_code
_entity_poly.pdbx_strand_id
1 'polypeptide(L)'
;MQLINRSKQEQASKKPTIGHHRKNLDMFSARSQLTRAAGRVAQSTQRRGAQSVPRFGSEETMKKEAVEHLKARLAKQKEIESGNYVSHAEEVAEMNKWIKISVIVAAPVCVLTLVKDLLFVEHAHRKEGPEPDYMRIRNKEFPWECEDCELFNSECWKKCREERAAEGN
;
A
#
# COMPACT_ATOMS: atom_id res chain seq x y z
N MET A 1 -36.18 57.62 -26.09
CA MET A 1 -37.14 56.56 -25.74
C MET A 1 -36.57 55.16 -26.02
N GLN A 2 -35.38 54.83 -25.50
CA GLN A 2 -34.71 53.52 -25.73
C GLN A 2 -33.96 52.96 -24.50
N LEU A 3 -34.11 53.55 -23.32
CA LEU A 3 -33.35 53.14 -22.12
C LEU A 3 -34.19 52.42 -21.05
N ILE A 4 -35.40 51.97 -21.38
CA ILE A 4 -36.31 51.29 -20.41
C ILE A 4 -36.37 49.77 -20.64
N ASN A 5 -35.89 49.25 -21.78
CA ASN A 5 -36.02 47.83 -22.12
C ASN A 5 -34.86 46.92 -21.67
N ARG A 6 -33.82 47.45 -21.00
CA ARG A 6 -32.65 46.65 -20.62
C ARG A 6 -32.75 46.00 -19.23
N SER A 7 -33.62 46.50 -18.33
CA SER A 7 -33.74 45.98 -16.96
C SER A 7 -34.61 44.73 -16.81
N LYS A 8 -35.41 44.37 -17.84
CA LYS A 8 -36.31 43.20 -17.77
C LYS A 8 -35.67 41.87 -18.16
N GLN A 9 -34.47 41.86 -18.74
CA GLN A 9 -33.81 40.61 -19.14
C GLN A 9 -32.88 40.00 -18.08
N GLU A 10 -32.48 40.74 -17.03
CA GLU A 10 -31.57 40.20 -16.00
C GLU A 10 -32.26 39.40 -14.87
N GLN A 11 -33.60 39.36 -14.80
CA GLN A 11 -34.30 38.74 -13.66
C GLN A 11 -34.90 37.34 -13.95
N ALA A 12 -34.57 36.68 -15.06
CA ALA A 12 -35.22 35.43 -15.48
C ALA A 12 -34.34 34.16 -15.40
N SER A 13 -33.23 34.16 -14.67
CA SER A 13 -32.42 32.93 -14.51
C SER A 13 -31.85 32.76 -13.09
N LYS A 14 -32.74 32.60 -12.11
CA LYS A 14 -32.41 32.00 -10.81
C LYS A 14 -33.43 30.90 -10.51
N LYS A 15 -33.06 29.64 -10.75
CA LYS A 15 -33.74 28.48 -10.16
C LYS A 15 -32.96 28.04 -8.92
N PRO A 16 -33.58 27.94 -7.74
CA PRO A 16 -32.95 27.31 -6.59
C PRO A 16 -33.15 25.79 -6.68
N THR A 17 -32.07 25.04 -6.74
CA THR A 17 -32.08 23.59 -6.50
C THR A 17 -31.82 23.32 -5.03
N ILE A 18 -32.86 22.85 -4.33
CA ILE A 18 -32.80 22.24 -3.00
C ILE A 18 -32.59 20.74 -3.22
N GLY A 19 -31.59 20.13 -2.58
CA GLY A 19 -31.50 18.66 -2.53
C GLY A 19 -30.15 18.05 -2.18
N HIS A 20 -29.97 17.78 -0.88
CA HIS A 20 -29.33 16.61 -0.28
C HIS A 20 -27.80 16.41 -0.26
N HIS A 21 -27.31 16.38 0.99
CA HIS A 21 -26.32 15.46 1.57
C HIS A 21 -24.92 15.38 0.92
N ARG A 22 -23.99 16.18 1.45
CA ARG A 22 -22.58 15.79 1.60
C ARG A 22 -22.28 15.55 3.08
N LYS A 23 -22.44 14.30 3.54
CA LYS A 23 -22.01 13.82 4.87
C LYS A 23 -20.85 12.80 4.79
N ASN A 24 -20.01 12.84 3.75
CA ASN A 24 -18.99 11.80 3.53
C ASN A 24 -17.56 12.33 3.34
N LEU A 25 -17.25 13.55 3.79
CA LEU A 25 -15.90 14.13 3.66
C LEU A 25 -15.07 14.14 4.95
N ASP A 26 -15.62 13.68 6.08
CA ASP A 26 -14.90 13.69 7.37
C ASP A 26 -14.27 12.34 7.76
N MET A 27 -14.48 11.26 6.99
CA MET A 27 -14.04 9.91 7.39
C MET A 27 -12.58 9.58 7.03
N PHE A 28 -11.96 10.34 6.12
CA PHE A 28 -10.57 10.12 5.69
C PHE A 28 -9.55 11.02 6.42
N SER A 29 -10.00 12.10 7.04
CA SER A 29 -9.17 12.97 7.90
C SER A 29 -8.91 12.33 9.27
N ALA A 30 -9.90 11.61 9.83
CA ALA A 30 -9.77 10.96 11.12
C ALA A 30 -8.78 9.77 11.12
N ARG A 31 -8.53 9.15 9.96
CA ARG A 31 -7.66 7.95 9.84
C ARG A 31 -6.16 8.29 9.78
N SER A 32 -5.80 9.46 9.30
CA SER A 32 -4.40 9.91 9.20
C SER A 32 -3.83 10.45 10.52
N GLN A 33 -4.70 10.82 11.48
CA GLN A 33 -4.26 11.23 12.82
C GLN A 33 -4.06 10.04 13.76
N LEU A 34 -4.78 8.93 13.56
CA LEU A 34 -4.62 7.70 14.34
C LEU A 34 -3.29 6.98 14.06
N THR A 35 -2.73 7.09 12.84
CA THR A 35 -1.44 6.48 12.51
C THR A 35 -0.22 7.26 13.04
N ARG A 36 -0.33 8.57 13.26
CA ARG A 36 0.74 9.35 13.94
C ARG A 36 0.71 9.21 15.46
N ALA A 37 -0.45 8.95 16.06
CA ALA A 37 -0.55 8.67 17.49
C ALA A 37 0.00 7.29 17.88
N ALA A 38 -0.17 6.28 17.02
CA ALA A 38 0.38 4.93 17.25
C ALA A 38 1.92 4.88 17.21
N GLY A 39 2.57 5.73 16.42
CA GLY A 39 4.04 5.80 16.32
C GLY A 39 4.74 6.33 17.58
N ARG A 40 4.03 7.04 18.46
CA ARG A 40 4.58 7.54 19.74
C ARG A 40 4.37 6.60 20.92
N VAL A 41 3.43 5.66 20.82
CA VAL A 41 3.18 4.66 21.88
C VAL A 41 4.10 3.44 21.72
N ALA A 42 4.57 3.14 20.50
CA ALA A 42 5.48 2.01 20.26
C ALA A 42 6.93 2.23 20.77
N GLN A 43 7.34 3.47 21.05
CA GLN A 43 8.67 3.79 21.60
C GLN A 43 8.73 3.77 23.14
N SER A 44 7.63 3.51 23.84
CA SER A 44 7.69 3.15 25.25
C SER A 44 7.99 1.66 25.45
N THR A 45 8.62 1.02 24.46
CA THR A 45 9.33 -0.24 24.66
C THR A 45 10.30 0.00 25.80
N GLN A 46 9.93 -0.53 26.97
CA GLN A 46 10.71 -0.58 28.19
C GLN A 46 12.21 -0.69 27.86
N ARG A 47 12.92 0.44 27.93
CA ARG A 47 14.29 0.40 28.43
C ARG A 47 14.15 -0.16 29.83
N ARG A 48 14.27 -1.48 29.98
CA ARG A 48 14.51 -2.13 31.26
C ARG A 48 15.90 -1.71 31.70
N GLY A 49 16.04 -0.44 32.10
CA GLY A 49 17.13 -0.04 32.97
C GLY A 49 17.02 -0.95 34.18
N ALA A 50 18.15 -1.51 34.63
CA ALA A 50 18.20 -2.22 35.90
C ALA A 50 17.87 -1.20 36.98
N GLN A 51 16.57 -1.05 37.28
CA GLN A 51 16.09 -0.26 38.39
C GLN A 51 16.40 -1.10 39.62
N SER A 52 17.59 -0.95 40.17
CA SER A 52 17.96 -1.53 41.46
C SER A 52 17.15 -0.81 42.52
N VAL A 53 15.94 -1.31 42.79
CA VAL A 53 15.15 -0.90 43.94
C VAL A 53 15.98 -1.24 45.19
N PRO A 54 16.30 -0.26 46.06
CA PRO A 54 16.99 -0.56 47.32
C PRO A 54 16.09 -1.46 48.16
N ARG A 55 16.60 -2.65 48.53
CA ARG A 55 15.83 -3.64 49.28
C ARG A 55 15.94 -3.37 50.77
N PHE A 56 14.83 -2.97 51.39
CA PHE A 56 14.76 -2.65 52.82
C PHE A 56 14.09 -3.75 53.67
N GLY A 57 14.03 -5.00 53.18
CA GLY A 57 13.40 -6.14 53.87
C GLY A 57 14.41 -7.12 54.49
N SER A 58 13.97 -7.98 55.41
CA SER A 58 14.77 -9.07 55.96
C SER A 58 15.03 -10.17 54.91
N GLU A 59 16.05 -11.00 55.11
CA GLU A 59 16.46 -12.02 54.13
C GLU A 59 15.34 -13.03 53.81
N GLU A 60 14.51 -13.34 54.81
CA GLU A 60 13.41 -14.30 54.66
C GLU A 60 12.27 -13.78 53.79
N THR A 61 11.94 -12.48 53.85
CA THR A 61 10.88 -11.91 53.00
C THR A 61 11.33 -11.86 51.55
N MET A 62 12.61 -11.56 51.29
CA MET A 62 13.18 -11.56 49.95
C MET A 62 13.14 -12.93 49.27
N LYS A 63 13.44 -14.00 50.02
CA LYS A 63 13.38 -15.36 49.49
C LYS A 63 11.96 -15.77 49.13
N LYS A 64 10.97 -15.38 49.95
CA LYS A 64 9.54 -15.66 49.69
C LYS A 64 9.07 -14.96 48.41
N GLU A 65 9.35 -13.67 48.26
CA GLU A 65 9.00 -12.90 47.05
C GLU A 65 9.69 -13.45 45.79
N ALA A 66 10.97 -13.83 45.90
CA ALA A 66 11.70 -14.43 44.78
C ALA A 66 11.07 -15.76 44.35
N VAL A 67 10.68 -16.61 45.30
CA VAL A 67 10.01 -17.89 45.03
C VAL A 67 8.63 -17.67 44.42
N GLU A 68 7.87 -16.67 44.86
CA GLU A 68 6.57 -16.33 44.28
C GLU A 68 6.69 -15.88 42.83
N HIS A 69 7.68 -15.04 42.52
CA HIS A 69 7.94 -14.60 41.16
C HIS A 69 8.41 -15.76 40.25
N LEU A 70 9.21 -16.69 40.76
CA LEU A 70 9.58 -17.90 40.02
C LEU A 70 8.36 -18.78 39.73
N LYS A 71 7.46 -18.97 40.71
CA LYS A 71 6.20 -19.70 40.53
C LYS A 71 5.30 -19.03 39.50
N ALA A 72 5.22 -17.70 39.50
CA ALA A 72 4.44 -16.95 38.51
C ALA A 72 4.97 -17.14 37.08
N ARG A 73 6.30 -17.16 36.90
CA ARG A 73 6.92 -17.43 35.60
C ARG A 73 6.68 -18.86 35.12
N LEU A 74 6.82 -19.84 36.01
CA LEU A 74 6.55 -21.24 35.69
C LEU A 74 5.08 -21.47 35.32
N ALA A 75 4.15 -20.81 36.03
CA ALA A 75 2.74 -20.84 35.69
C ALA A 75 2.49 -20.28 34.27
N LYS A 76 3.16 -19.17 33.90
CA LYS A 76 3.03 -18.62 32.55
C LYS A 76 3.67 -19.50 31.48
N GLN A 77 4.83 -20.10 31.76
CA GLN A 77 5.45 -21.05 30.84
C GLN A 77 4.55 -22.27 30.60
N LYS A 78 3.95 -22.81 31.67
CA LYS A 78 2.99 -23.92 31.57
C LYS A 78 1.74 -23.53 30.78
N GLU A 79 1.24 -22.31 30.93
CA GLU A 79 0.13 -21.79 30.13
C GLU A 79 0.50 -21.68 28.64
N ILE A 80 1.73 -21.25 28.32
CA ILE A 80 2.22 -21.17 26.93
C ILE A 80 2.42 -22.58 26.34
N GLU A 81 2.97 -23.51 27.12
CA GLU A 81 3.20 -24.89 26.73
C GLU A 81 1.89 -25.66 26.51
N SER A 82 0.89 -25.44 27.38
CA SER A 82 -0.42 -26.08 27.27
C SER A 82 -1.40 -25.37 26.33
N GLY A 83 -1.12 -24.13 25.96
CA GLY A 83 -2.08 -23.26 25.29
C GLY A 83 -2.38 -23.58 23.82
N ASN A 84 -1.54 -24.36 23.12
CA ASN A 84 -1.70 -24.62 21.68
C ASN A 84 -1.05 -25.94 21.20
N TYR A 85 -1.28 -27.07 21.89
CA TYR A 85 -1.00 -28.36 21.25
C TYR A 85 -2.23 -28.80 20.46
N VAL A 86 -2.33 -28.27 19.23
CA VAL A 86 -3.29 -28.78 18.26
C VAL A 86 -2.73 -30.10 17.74
N SER A 87 -3.54 -31.15 17.66
CA SER A 87 -3.03 -32.44 17.16
C SER A 87 -2.46 -32.26 15.74
N HIS A 88 -1.37 -32.96 15.38
CA HIS A 88 -0.78 -32.83 14.03
C HIS A 88 -1.80 -33.00 12.90
N ALA A 89 -2.84 -33.82 13.11
CA ALA A 89 -3.93 -33.99 12.15
C ALA A 89 -4.75 -32.71 11.94
N GLU A 90 -4.96 -31.93 13.00
CA GLU A 90 -5.71 -30.67 12.97
C GLU A 90 -4.86 -29.52 12.39
N GLU A 91 -3.54 -29.49 12.64
CA GLU A 91 -2.62 -28.55 11.96
C GLU A 91 -2.63 -28.74 10.43
N VAL A 92 -2.61 -30.00 9.98
CA VAL A 92 -2.70 -30.34 8.55
C VAL A 92 -4.07 -29.99 7.96
N ALA A 93 -5.15 -30.11 8.75
CA ALA A 93 -6.49 -29.71 8.32
C ALA A 93 -6.58 -28.18 8.13
N GLU A 94 -5.98 -27.40 9.02
CA GLU A 94 -5.90 -25.95 8.89
C GLU A 94 -5.08 -25.51 7.68
N MET A 95 -3.93 -26.15 7.44
CA MET A 95 -3.13 -25.90 6.22
C MET A 95 -3.95 -26.18 4.96
N ASN A 96 -4.62 -27.33 4.90
CA ASN A 96 -5.43 -27.73 3.75
C ASN A 96 -6.62 -26.78 3.52
N LYS A 97 -7.19 -26.19 4.58
CA LYS A 97 -8.22 -25.17 4.45
C LYS A 97 -7.72 -23.95 3.67
N TRP A 98 -6.53 -23.44 4.01
CA TRP A 98 -5.94 -22.29 3.34
C TRP A 98 -5.53 -22.57 1.89
N ILE A 99 -5.04 -23.79 1.61
CA ILE A 99 -4.76 -24.23 0.24
C ILE A 99 -6.05 -24.25 -0.58
N LYS A 100 -7.15 -24.77 -0.04
CA LYS A 100 -8.44 -24.77 -0.74
C LYS A 100 -8.94 -23.34 -0.99
N ILE A 101 -8.78 -22.44 -0.02
CA ILE A 101 -9.18 -21.03 -0.18
C ILE A 101 -8.36 -20.35 -1.28
N SER A 102 -7.04 -20.54 -1.32
CA SER A 102 -6.20 -19.94 -2.36
C SER A 102 -6.54 -20.49 -3.76
N VAL A 103 -6.76 -21.80 -3.88
CA VAL A 103 -7.13 -22.42 -5.16
C VAL A 103 -8.54 -22.04 -5.61
N ILE A 104 -9.52 -21.93 -4.71
CA ILE A 104 -10.91 -21.64 -5.07
C ILE A 104 -11.16 -20.14 -5.27
N VAL A 105 -10.46 -19.28 -4.52
CA VAL A 105 -10.70 -17.83 -4.54
C VAL A 105 -9.60 -17.09 -5.28
N ALA A 106 -8.34 -17.28 -4.89
CA ALA A 106 -7.25 -16.49 -5.46
C ALA A 106 -6.97 -16.89 -6.91
N ALA A 107 -6.94 -18.20 -7.22
CA ALA A 107 -6.63 -18.63 -8.59
C ALA A 107 -7.66 -18.13 -9.63
N PRO A 108 -8.99 -18.22 -9.40
CA PRO A 108 -9.95 -17.65 -10.35
C PRO A 108 -9.85 -16.14 -10.47
N VAL A 109 -9.58 -15.40 -9.39
CA VAL A 109 -9.39 -13.94 -9.47
C VAL A 109 -8.17 -13.62 -10.34
N CYS A 110 -7.05 -14.31 -10.16
CA CYS A 110 -5.87 -14.14 -11.01
C CYS A 110 -6.17 -14.46 -12.48
N VAL A 111 -6.80 -15.61 -12.76
CA VAL A 111 -7.15 -16.02 -14.13
C VAL A 111 -8.11 -15.01 -14.77
N LEU A 112 -9.16 -14.60 -14.08
CA LEU A 112 -10.12 -13.63 -14.59
C LEU A 112 -9.48 -12.27 -14.84
N THR A 113 -8.54 -11.85 -13.98
CA THR A 113 -7.81 -10.58 -14.17
C THR A 113 -6.93 -10.67 -15.41
N LEU A 114 -6.19 -11.76 -15.60
CA LEU A 114 -5.37 -11.99 -16.78
C LEU A 114 -6.22 -12.03 -18.06
N VAL A 115 -7.33 -12.76 -18.05
CA VAL A 115 -8.26 -12.82 -19.19
C VAL A 115 -8.80 -11.43 -19.49
N LYS A 116 -9.16 -10.66 -18.46
CA LYS A 116 -9.69 -9.32 -18.64
C LYS A 116 -8.65 -8.35 -19.21
N ASP A 117 -7.40 -8.43 -18.77
CA ASP A 117 -6.34 -7.58 -19.29
C ASP A 117 -5.95 -7.98 -20.72
N LEU A 118 -5.96 -9.27 -21.06
CA LEU A 118 -5.65 -9.74 -22.42
C LEU A 118 -6.76 -9.47 -23.45
N LEU A 119 -8.03 -9.58 -23.05
CA LEU A 119 -9.16 -9.49 -23.99
C LEU A 119 -9.83 -8.11 -24.03
N PHE A 120 -9.82 -7.36 -22.92
CA PHE A 120 -10.63 -6.14 -22.81
C PHE A 120 -9.81 -4.85 -22.65
N VAL A 121 -8.51 -4.95 -22.38
CA VAL A 121 -7.64 -3.75 -22.31
C VAL A 121 -6.95 -3.60 -23.65
N GLU A 122 -7.61 -2.92 -24.58
CA GLU A 122 -6.95 -2.44 -25.79
C GLU A 122 -5.96 -1.34 -25.37
N HIS A 123 -4.66 -1.58 -25.56
CA HIS A 123 -3.62 -0.62 -25.26
C HIS A 123 -3.72 0.53 -26.27
N ALA A 124 -4.51 1.55 -25.94
CA ALA A 124 -4.59 2.77 -26.74
C ALA A 124 -3.21 3.43 -26.76
N HIS A 125 -2.44 3.13 -27.80
CA HIS A 125 -1.20 3.82 -28.09
C HIS A 125 -1.50 5.30 -28.29
N ARG A 126 -0.56 6.15 -27.86
CA ARG A 126 -0.61 7.57 -28.18
C ARG A 126 -0.83 7.69 -29.69
N LYS A 127 -1.79 8.50 -30.11
CA LYS A 127 -2.04 8.78 -31.54
C LYS A 127 -0.72 9.18 -32.20
N GLU A 128 -0.34 8.48 -33.27
CA GLU A 128 0.87 8.80 -34.01
C GLU A 128 0.78 10.22 -34.55
N GLY A 129 1.75 11.04 -34.15
CA GLY A 129 1.87 12.44 -34.56
C GLY A 129 3.22 12.97 -34.11
N PRO A 130 3.72 14.05 -34.72
CA PRO A 130 4.96 14.68 -34.28
C PRO A 130 4.80 15.07 -32.81
N GLU A 131 5.65 14.49 -31.95
CA GLU A 131 5.64 14.85 -30.56
C GLU A 131 6.12 16.29 -30.41
N PRO A 132 5.50 17.08 -29.52
CA PRO A 132 5.98 18.42 -29.24
C PRO A 132 7.46 18.39 -28.82
N ASP A 133 8.22 19.40 -29.24
CA ASP A 133 9.68 19.48 -29.07
C ASP A 133 10.15 19.29 -27.61
N TYR A 134 9.34 19.78 -26.65
CA TYR A 134 9.61 19.62 -25.22
C TYR A 134 9.43 18.19 -24.68
N MET A 135 8.86 17.27 -25.46
CA MET A 135 8.71 15.87 -25.04
C MET A 135 9.94 15.03 -25.39
N ARG A 136 10.79 15.50 -26.30
CA ARG A 136 12.05 14.85 -26.71
C ARG A 136 13.26 15.66 -26.27
N ILE A 137 13.25 16.14 -25.03
CA ILE A 137 14.38 16.90 -24.49
C ILE A 137 15.54 15.95 -24.21
N ARG A 138 16.67 16.18 -24.89
CA ARG A 138 17.91 15.42 -24.74
C ARG A 138 19.05 16.41 -24.44
N ASN A 139 19.46 16.49 -23.18
CA ASN A 139 20.61 17.30 -22.77
C ASN A 139 21.93 16.53 -22.84
N LYS A 140 21.86 15.19 -22.85
CA LYS A 140 23.01 14.28 -22.91
C LYS A 140 22.60 13.00 -23.61
N GLU A 141 23.49 12.47 -24.44
CA GLU A 141 23.40 11.13 -25.02
C GLU A 141 23.26 10.06 -23.93
N PHE A 142 22.47 9.04 -24.26
CA PHE A 142 22.22 7.93 -23.36
C PHE A 142 23.44 6.98 -23.31
N PRO A 143 23.73 6.33 -22.17
CA PRO A 143 24.94 5.51 -22.01
C PRO A 143 24.85 4.11 -22.65
N TRP A 144 23.99 3.91 -23.65
CA TRP A 144 23.83 2.62 -24.35
C TRP A 144 24.16 2.76 -25.83
N GLU A 145 24.21 1.62 -26.52
CA GLU A 145 24.64 1.47 -27.92
C GLU A 145 23.91 2.35 -28.95
N CYS A 146 22.70 2.81 -28.63
CA CYS A 146 21.83 3.63 -29.48
C CYS A 146 21.52 4.93 -28.74
N GLU A 147 22.43 5.90 -28.78
CA GLU A 147 22.47 7.09 -27.92
C GLU A 147 21.19 7.94 -27.94
N ASP A 148 20.40 7.84 -29.01
CA ASP A 148 19.15 8.59 -29.22
C ASP A 148 17.86 7.81 -28.92
N CYS A 149 17.93 6.49 -28.69
CA CYS A 149 16.74 5.66 -28.46
C CYS A 149 16.46 5.44 -26.98
N GLU A 150 15.29 5.78 -26.46
CA GLU A 150 14.90 5.50 -25.06
C GLU A 150 14.97 4.00 -24.69
N LEU A 151 15.22 3.69 -23.41
CA LEU A 151 15.45 2.33 -22.91
C LEU A 151 14.32 1.32 -23.24
N PHE A 152 13.06 1.76 -23.21
CA PHE A 152 11.89 0.91 -23.45
C PHE A 152 11.21 1.15 -24.80
N ASN A 153 11.84 1.91 -25.71
CA ASN A 153 11.29 2.16 -27.03
C ASN A 153 11.73 1.06 -28.02
N SER A 154 11.03 -0.07 -28.01
CA SER A 154 11.41 -1.25 -28.81
C SER A 154 11.50 -0.99 -30.31
N GLU A 155 10.74 -0.03 -30.84
CA GLU A 155 10.76 0.33 -32.27
C GLU A 155 12.02 1.12 -32.63
N CYS A 156 12.41 2.09 -31.80
CA CYS A 156 13.66 2.83 -31.98
C CYS A 156 14.88 1.89 -31.94
N TRP A 157 14.88 0.94 -30.99
CA TRP A 157 15.94 -0.07 -30.88
C TRP A 157 16.03 -1.01 -32.09
N LYS A 158 14.91 -1.31 -32.77
CA LYS A 158 14.93 -2.08 -34.02
C LYS A 158 15.60 -1.27 -35.14
N LYS A 159 15.17 -0.02 -35.33
CA LYS A 159 15.72 0.89 -36.35
C LYS A 159 17.23 1.12 -36.17
N CYS A 160 17.66 1.47 -34.96
CA CYS A 160 19.09 1.67 -34.68
C CYS A 160 19.92 0.40 -34.95
N ARG A 161 19.39 -0.79 -34.64
CA ARG A 161 20.11 -2.05 -34.94
C ARG A 161 20.16 -2.36 -36.44
N GLU A 162 19.10 -2.03 -37.18
CA GLU A 162 19.07 -2.15 -38.65
C GLU A 162 20.06 -1.18 -39.31
N GLU A 163 20.11 0.08 -38.86
CA GLU A 163 21.05 1.10 -39.34
C GLU A 163 22.51 0.69 -39.06
N ARG A 164 22.80 0.27 -37.83
CA ARG A 164 24.15 -0.22 -37.48
C ARG A 164 24.56 -1.48 -38.25
N ALA A 165 23.61 -2.35 -38.57
CA ALA A 165 23.89 -3.52 -39.41
C ALA A 165 24.13 -3.14 -40.88
N ALA A 166 23.49 -2.08 -41.37
CA ALA A 166 23.70 -1.54 -42.71
C ALA A 166 25.02 -0.78 -42.84
N GLU A 167 25.45 -0.07 -41.80
CA GLU A 167 26.74 0.64 -41.74
C GLU A 167 27.94 -0.29 -41.51
N GLY A 168 27.70 -1.51 -41.05
CA GLY A 168 28.72 -2.54 -40.83
C GLY A 168 29.07 -3.38 -42.07
N ASN A 169 28.46 -3.12 -43.23
CA ASN A 169 28.77 -3.68 -44.55
C ASN A 169 29.38 -2.61 -45.46
#